data_AF-A0A1B0GIH5-F1
#
_entry.id   AF-A0A1B0GIH5-F1
#
_cell.length_a   1.000
_cell.length_b   1.000
_cell.length_c   1.000
_cell.angle_alpha   90.00
_cell.angle_beta   90.00
_cell.angle_gamma   90.00
#
_symmetry.space_group_name_H-M   'P 1'
#
loop_
_entity.id
_entity.type
_entity.pdbx_description
1 polymer ?
#
loop_
_entity_poly.entity_id
_entity_poly.type
_entity_poly.pdbx_seq_one_letter_code
_entity_poly.pdbx_strand_id
1 'polypeptide(L)'
;MISTKYDSVRKLWSGADDPSALFHENVTIGRAVLYLLNLNPAKICQVSADDGSTRTNGEIYQATLNIALNLQKRGCSKGDVVGFVCRNSHNLTPAFLAAQFLGAPTNAVDVAFSKGISQAAVVGIPDPVFTDLPAAVVVQRNGTSVTEEELLKLVEKSVPDYKKLRGGVYFVDDFPMTPSGKIRKPKVKELAISLYNAKQAHKL
;
A
#
# COMPACT_ATOMS: atom_id res chain seq x y z
N MET A 1 27.53 -18.24 -1.10
CA MET A 1 26.79 -17.49 -2.13
C MET A 1 25.51 -18.29 -2.39
N ILE A 2 24.33 -17.71 -2.16
CA ILE A 2 23.05 -18.40 -2.34
C ILE A 2 22.88 -18.63 -3.85
N SER A 3 23.00 -19.86 -4.34
CA SER A 3 22.84 -20.17 -5.77
C SER A 3 21.43 -20.64 -6.08
N THR A 4 20.83 -20.12 -7.15
CA THR A 4 19.57 -20.62 -7.71
C THR A 4 19.83 -21.81 -8.63
N LYS A 5 18.94 -22.80 -8.60
CA LYS A 5 18.98 -24.00 -9.46
C LYS A 5 17.73 -24.02 -10.35
N TYR A 6 17.89 -24.43 -11.61
CA TYR A 6 16.77 -24.66 -12.51
C TYR A 6 16.57 -26.14 -12.76
N ASP A 7 15.39 -26.64 -12.44
CA ASP A 7 14.93 -27.97 -12.78
C ASP A 7 14.28 -27.91 -14.18
N SER A 8 15.01 -28.38 -15.19
CA SER A 8 14.58 -28.35 -16.59
C SER A 8 13.45 -29.34 -16.91
N VAL A 9 13.23 -30.34 -16.07
CA VAL A 9 12.14 -31.33 -16.21
C VAL A 9 10.85 -30.73 -15.65
N ARG A 10 10.90 -30.19 -14.43
CA ARG A 10 9.74 -29.56 -13.78
C ARG A 10 9.47 -28.13 -14.22
N LYS A 11 10.41 -27.53 -14.97
CA LYS A 11 10.41 -26.11 -15.36
C LYS A 11 10.36 -25.18 -14.13
N LEU A 12 10.99 -25.57 -13.03
CA LEU A 12 10.98 -24.84 -11.76
C LEU A 12 12.35 -24.24 -11.45
N TRP A 13 12.34 -23.01 -10.94
CA TRP A 13 13.51 -22.40 -10.30
C TRP A 13 13.41 -22.59 -8.78
N SER A 14 14.48 -23.03 -8.14
CA SER A 14 14.57 -23.13 -6.69
C SER A 14 15.77 -22.34 -6.16
N GLY A 15 15.64 -21.82 -4.94
CA GLY A 15 16.75 -21.20 -4.20
C GLY A 15 17.76 -22.24 -3.70
N ALA A 16 18.72 -21.79 -2.89
CA ALA A 16 19.62 -22.70 -2.21
C ALA A 16 18.83 -23.61 -1.24
N ASP A 17 19.29 -24.84 -1.08
CA ASP A 17 18.70 -25.84 -0.16
C ASP A 17 18.97 -25.52 1.32
N ASP A 18 19.55 -24.36 1.62
CA ASP A 18 19.93 -23.95 2.97
C ASP A 18 18.71 -23.38 3.72
N PRO A 19 18.16 -24.13 4.70
CA PRO A 19 17.04 -23.71 5.49
C PRO A 19 17.52 -23.11 6.80
N SER A 20 18.74 -22.54 6.88
CA SER A 20 19.21 -21.82 8.07
C SER A 20 18.34 -20.58 8.27
N ALA A 21 17.12 -20.81 8.73
CA ALA A 21 16.22 -19.78 9.15
C ALA A 21 16.97 -19.10 10.29
N LEU A 22 17.40 -17.86 10.03
CA LEU A 22 18.01 -16.97 11.04
C LEU A 22 17.19 -16.93 12.34
N PHE A 23 15.91 -17.32 12.25
CA PHE A 23 14.99 -17.49 13.36
C PHE A 23 14.26 -18.84 13.28
N HIS A 24 13.98 -19.42 14.43
CA HIS A 24 13.09 -20.57 14.54
C HIS A 24 11.66 -20.22 14.07
N GLU A 25 10.92 -21.15 13.47
CA GLU A 25 9.56 -20.93 12.92
C GLU A 25 8.55 -20.34 13.93
N ASN A 26 8.69 -20.68 15.20
CA ASN A 26 7.89 -20.15 16.31
C ASN A 26 8.21 -18.69 16.70
N VAL A 27 9.22 -18.05 16.09
CA VAL A 27 9.55 -16.64 16.36
C VAL A 27 8.64 -15.74 15.52
N THR A 28 7.90 -14.86 16.20
CA THR A 28 7.07 -13.87 15.50
C THR A 28 7.94 -12.87 14.76
N ILE A 29 7.44 -12.35 13.63
CA ILE A 29 8.15 -11.35 12.83
C ILE A 29 8.50 -10.10 13.66
N GLY A 30 7.61 -9.67 14.56
CA GLY A 30 7.87 -8.55 15.46
C GLY A 30 9.07 -8.78 16.38
N ARG A 31 9.21 -9.99 16.95
CA ARG A 31 10.37 -10.37 17.78
C ARG A 31 11.65 -10.45 16.96
N ALA A 32 11.60 -11.11 15.80
CA ALA A 32 12.76 -11.25 14.91
C ALA A 32 13.30 -9.88 14.48
N VAL A 33 12.42 -8.97 14.05
CA VAL A 33 12.82 -7.63 13.60
C VAL A 33 13.39 -6.79 14.75
N LEU A 34 12.75 -6.78 15.92
CA LEU A 34 13.29 -6.04 17.07
C LEU A 34 14.67 -6.56 17.50
N TYR A 35 14.88 -7.88 17.47
CA TYR A 35 16.19 -8.48 17.72
C TYR A 35 17.23 -7.95 16.73
N LEU A 36 16.93 -7.96 15.42
CA LEU A 36 17.83 -7.46 14.37
C LEU A 36 18.14 -5.97 14.51
N LEU A 37 17.16 -5.14 14.84
CA LEU A 37 17.36 -3.71 15.08
C LEU A 37 18.34 -3.50 16.25
N ASN A 38 18.23 -4.31 17.30
CA ASN A 38 19.10 -4.21 18.47
C ASN A 38 20.54 -4.68 18.23
N LEU A 39 20.81 -5.51 17.21
CA LEU A 39 22.16 -5.99 16.90
C LEU A 39 23.10 -4.88 16.41
N ASN A 40 22.58 -3.88 15.70
CA ASN A 40 23.37 -2.81 15.10
C ASN A 40 22.68 -1.45 15.29
N PRO A 41 22.57 -0.93 16.53
CA PRO A 41 21.70 0.20 16.84
C PRO A 41 22.10 1.48 16.12
N ALA A 42 23.39 1.70 15.83
CA ALA A 42 23.89 2.89 15.14
C ALA A 42 23.67 2.87 13.61
N LYS A 43 23.29 1.73 13.03
CA LYS A 43 23.13 1.59 11.57
C LYS A 43 21.91 2.36 11.10
N ILE A 44 22.07 3.21 10.07
CA ILE A 44 20.96 3.87 9.38
C ILE A 44 20.12 2.81 8.66
N CYS A 45 18.81 2.82 8.91
CA CYS A 45 17.86 1.84 8.38
C CYS A 45 16.71 2.48 7.60
N GLN A 46 16.40 3.75 7.85
CA GLN A 46 15.40 4.48 7.10
C GLN A 46 15.94 5.84 6.67
N VAL A 47 15.72 6.19 5.42
CA VAL A 47 16.04 7.51 4.84
C VAL A 47 14.76 8.03 4.18
N SER A 48 14.39 9.27 4.50
CA SER A 48 13.27 9.96 3.88
C SER A 48 13.69 10.48 2.51
N ALA A 49 12.87 10.21 1.50
CA ALA A 49 13.08 10.75 0.16
C ALA A 49 12.67 12.23 0.05
N ASP A 50 11.86 12.73 0.98
CA ASP A 50 11.29 14.08 0.93
C ASP A 50 12.30 15.13 1.41
N ASP A 51 13.10 14.81 2.43
CA ASP A 51 14.01 15.74 3.10
C ASP A 51 15.41 15.16 3.39
N GLY A 52 15.67 13.90 3.02
CA GLY A 52 16.94 13.22 3.27
C GLY A 52 17.19 12.88 4.74
N SER A 53 16.24 13.14 5.65
CA SER A 53 16.39 12.81 7.06
C SER A 53 16.49 11.30 7.27
N THR A 54 17.19 10.89 8.33
CA THR A 54 17.52 9.49 8.56
C THR A 54 17.06 9.01 9.93
N ARG A 55 16.86 7.69 10.05
CA ARG A 55 16.66 6.99 11.30
C ARG A 55 17.58 5.78 11.37
N THR A 56 18.21 5.63 12.53
CA THR A 56 18.99 4.47 12.91
C THR A 56 18.10 3.33 13.39
N ASN A 57 18.65 2.12 13.41
CA ASN A 57 17.99 0.96 13.99
C ASN A 57 17.58 1.19 15.45
N GLY A 58 18.46 1.82 16.25
CA GLY A 58 18.21 2.11 17.66
C GLY A 58 17.03 3.06 17.85
N GLU A 59 16.93 4.11 17.03
CA GLU A 59 15.79 5.03 17.06
C GLU A 59 14.48 4.32 16.69
N ILE A 60 14.49 3.48 15.65
CA ILE A 60 13.31 2.71 15.24
C ILE A 60 12.91 1.72 16.34
N TYR A 61 13.89 1.04 16.96
CA TYR A 61 13.66 0.12 18.08
C TYR A 61 12.98 0.81 19.26
N GLN A 62 13.52 1.95 19.71
CA GLN A 62 12.96 2.71 20.83
C GLN A 62 11.56 3.26 20.52
N ALA A 63 11.36 3.82 19.33
CA ALA A 63 10.05 4.27 18.89
C ALA A 63 9.02 3.11 18.84
N THR A 64 9.44 1.95 18.35
CA THR A 64 8.60 0.74 18.29
C THR A 64 8.13 0.31 19.68
N LEU A 65 9.05 0.19 20.65
CA LEU A 65 8.70 -0.19 22.02
C LEU A 65 7.76 0.83 22.67
N ASN A 66 8.04 2.12 22.51
CA ASN A 66 7.20 3.18 23.05
C ASN A 66 5.79 3.13 22.48
N ILE A 67 5.63 2.93 21.16
CA ILE A 67 4.32 2.81 20.53
C ILE A 67 3.61 1.53 21.01
N ALA A 68 4.30 0.40 21.07
CA ALA A 68 3.74 -0.87 21.53
C ALA A 68 3.19 -0.76 22.96
N LEU A 69 3.95 -0.16 23.89
CA LEU A 69 3.50 0.07 25.25
C LEU A 69 2.27 0.98 25.31
N ASN A 70 2.21 2.01 24.46
CA ASN A 70 1.06 2.91 24.41
C ASN A 70 -0.19 2.25 23.79
N LEU A 71 -0.02 1.41 22.77
CA LEU A 71 -1.11 0.61 22.19
C LEU A 71 -1.64 -0.39 23.21
N GLN A 72 -0.76 -1.08 23.93
CA GLN A 72 -1.14 -2.01 24.98
C GLN A 72 -1.91 -1.33 26.11
N LYS A 73 -1.48 -0.12 26.55
CA LYS A 73 -2.22 0.70 27.53
C LYS A 73 -3.62 1.10 27.06
N ARG A 74 -3.85 1.14 25.74
CA ARG A 74 -5.15 1.39 25.12
C ARG A 74 -5.97 0.13 24.87
N GLY A 75 -5.51 -1.02 25.36
CA GLY A 75 -6.20 -2.31 25.27
C GLY A 75 -5.85 -3.13 24.03
N CYS A 76 -4.94 -2.68 23.17
CA CYS A 76 -4.52 -3.47 22.01
C CYS A 76 -3.73 -4.71 22.45
N SER A 77 -4.15 -5.86 21.96
CA SER A 77 -3.67 -7.17 22.35
C SER A 77 -3.68 -8.15 21.18
N LYS A 78 -3.22 -9.38 21.43
CA LYS A 78 -3.29 -10.46 20.44
C LYS A 78 -4.75 -10.74 20.09
N GLY A 79 -5.07 -10.65 18.81
CA GLY A 79 -6.43 -10.84 18.28
C GLY A 79 -7.09 -9.55 17.80
N ASP A 80 -6.58 -8.39 18.23
CA ASP A 80 -7.02 -7.09 17.73
C ASP A 80 -6.39 -6.77 16.37
N VAL A 81 -7.08 -5.97 15.57
CA VAL A 81 -6.57 -5.50 14.26
C VAL A 81 -6.19 -4.02 14.36
N VAL A 82 -4.96 -3.69 13.95
CA VAL A 82 -4.48 -2.30 13.87
C VAL A 82 -4.54 -1.81 12.43
N GLY A 83 -5.39 -0.81 12.18
CA GLY A 83 -5.50 -0.13 10.89
C GLY A 83 -4.51 1.03 10.76
N PHE A 84 -3.80 1.10 9.64
CA PHE A 84 -2.92 2.22 9.29
C PHE A 84 -3.55 3.02 8.14
N VAL A 85 -3.92 4.27 8.40
CA VAL A 85 -4.45 5.22 7.41
C VAL A 85 -3.51 6.42 7.34
N CYS A 86 -2.37 6.27 6.69
CA CYS A 86 -1.34 7.30 6.67
C CYS A 86 -0.43 7.21 5.43
N ARG A 87 0.22 8.33 5.09
CA ARG A 87 1.28 8.36 4.07
C ARG A 87 2.58 7.76 4.61
N ASN A 88 3.48 7.39 3.70
CA ASN A 88 4.83 6.97 4.07
C ASN A 88 5.52 8.08 4.87
N SER A 89 6.08 7.71 6.02
CA SER A 89 6.81 8.60 6.91
C SER A 89 7.77 7.80 7.79
N HIS A 90 8.68 8.48 8.50
CA HIS A 90 9.52 7.86 9.53
C HIS A 90 8.74 7.18 10.65
N ASN A 91 7.48 7.56 10.87
CA ASN A 91 6.66 7.03 11.95
C ASN A 91 5.90 5.75 11.56
N LEU A 92 5.73 5.49 10.26
CA LEU A 92 4.99 4.32 9.79
C LEU A 92 5.70 3.02 10.16
N THR A 93 7.01 2.93 9.93
CA THR A 93 7.83 1.75 10.27
C THR A 93 7.72 1.34 11.74
N PRO A 94 8.03 2.22 12.73
CA PRO A 94 7.96 1.81 14.14
C PRO A 94 6.52 1.53 14.60
N ALA A 95 5.52 2.22 14.04
CA ALA A 95 4.13 1.94 14.41
C ALA A 95 3.64 0.59 13.87
N PHE A 96 4.01 0.24 12.63
CA PHE A 96 3.74 -1.07 12.05
C PHE A 96 4.43 -2.19 12.85
N LEU A 97 5.72 -2.03 13.17
CA LEU A 97 6.46 -3.01 13.97
C LEU A 97 5.89 -3.16 15.38
N ALA A 98 5.35 -2.10 15.97
CA ALA A 98 4.73 -2.15 17.29
C ALA A 98 3.48 -3.04 17.30
N ALA A 99 2.63 -2.93 16.27
CA ALA A 99 1.46 -3.80 16.12
C ALA A 99 1.88 -5.27 15.92
N GLN A 100 2.89 -5.51 15.07
CA GLN A 100 3.45 -6.86 14.86
C GLN A 100 4.06 -7.44 16.15
N PHE A 101 4.71 -6.61 16.97
CA PHE A 101 5.28 -7.02 18.25
C PHE A 101 4.20 -7.43 19.27
N LEU A 102 3.06 -6.74 19.27
CA LEU A 102 1.89 -7.10 20.10
C LEU A 102 1.12 -8.33 19.58
N GLY A 103 1.50 -8.86 18.41
CA GLY A 103 0.75 -9.94 17.76
C GLY A 103 -0.60 -9.50 17.22
N ALA A 104 -0.76 -8.21 16.94
CA ALA A 104 -1.95 -7.64 16.33
C ALA A 104 -1.80 -7.60 14.80
N PRO A 105 -2.65 -8.30 14.03
CA PRO A 105 -2.68 -8.17 12.58
C PRO A 105 -2.84 -6.72 12.14
N THR A 106 -2.16 -6.36 11.05
CA THR A 106 -2.15 -4.99 10.53
C THR A 106 -2.91 -4.90 9.22
N ASN A 107 -3.76 -3.89 9.09
CA ASN A 107 -4.41 -3.55 7.83
C ASN A 107 -3.93 -2.19 7.34
N ALA A 108 -3.36 -2.11 6.15
CA ALA A 108 -2.93 -0.86 5.55
C ALA A 108 -4.01 -0.33 4.60
N VAL A 109 -4.52 0.85 4.89
CA VAL A 109 -5.57 1.51 4.12
C VAL A 109 -5.00 2.81 3.55
N ASP A 110 -5.23 3.02 2.26
CA ASP A 110 -4.77 4.26 1.61
C ASP A 110 -5.50 5.47 2.20
N VAL A 111 -4.78 6.58 2.40
CA VAL A 111 -5.34 7.83 2.96
C VAL A 111 -6.47 8.41 2.10
N ALA A 112 -6.54 8.05 0.82
CA ALA A 112 -7.59 8.47 -0.10
C ALA A 112 -8.98 7.85 0.21
N PHE A 113 -9.07 6.79 1.02
CA PHE A 113 -10.35 6.12 1.37
C PHE A 113 -11.27 6.93 2.32
N SER A 114 -11.00 8.22 2.54
CA SER A 114 -11.70 9.05 3.52
C SER A 114 -12.89 9.86 2.97
N LYS A 115 -13.12 9.93 1.65
CA LYS A 115 -14.20 10.72 1.04
C LYS A 115 -15.33 9.88 0.46
N GLY A 116 -16.05 9.08 1.25
CA GLY A 116 -17.20 8.32 0.73
C GLY A 116 -16.87 7.37 -0.43
N ILE A 117 -15.61 6.97 -0.56
CA ILE A 117 -15.16 6.00 -1.55
C ILE A 117 -15.04 4.64 -0.86
N SER A 118 -15.64 3.62 -1.46
CA SER A 118 -15.52 2.24 -1.01
C SER A 118 -14.32 1.55 -1.65
N GLN A 119 -14.06 1.80 -2.94
CA GLN A 119 -12.91 1.27 -3.68
C GLN A 119 -12.49 2.27 -4.76
N ALA A 120 -11.20 2.34 -5.06
CA ALA A 120 -10.70 3.12 -6.18
C ALA A 120 -9.51 2.43 -6.84
N ALA A 121 -9.37 2.62 -8.15
CA ALA A 121 -8.22 2.19 -8.92
C ALA A 121 -7.88 3.24 -9.98
N VAL A 122 -6.60 3.61 -10.07
CA VAL A 122 -6.10 4.51 -11.12
C VAL A 122 -5.47 3.69 -12.23
N VAL A 123 -5.85 3.99 -13.47
CA VAL A 123 -5.37 3.35 -14.70
C VAL A 123 -5.02 4.42 -15.74
N GLY A 124 -4.16 4.08 -16.70
CA GLY A 124 -3.81 4.97 -17.82
C GLY A 124 -4.78 4.80 -18.98
N ILE A 125 -5.32 5.91 -19.47
CA ILE A 125 -6.05 5.99 -20.75
C ILE A 125 -5.04 6.35 -21.83
N PRO A 126 -4.88 5.55 -22.89
CA PRO A 126 -3.92 5.84 -23.96
C PRO A 126 -4.16 7.22 -24.57
N ASP A 127 -3.09 8.02 -24.67
CA ASP A 127 -3.13 9.37 -25.21
C ASP A 127 -1.92 9.63 -26.13
N PRO A 128 -2.14 10.23 -27.31
CA PRO A 128 -1.08 10.41 -28.31
C PRO A 128 0.01 11.40 -27.86
N VAL A 129 -0.25 12.26 -26.87
CA VAL A 129 0.68 13.29 -26.39
C VAL A 129 1.40 12.84 -25.12
N PHE A 130 0.66 12.30 -24.16
CA PHE A 130 1.15 11.99 -22.82
C PHE A 130 1.40 10.50 -22.56
N THR A 131 1.32 9.65 -23.60
CA THR A 131 1.32 8.17 -23.53
C THR A 131 0.09 7.61 -22.82
N ASP A 132 -0.11 7.97 -21.55
CA ASP A 132 -1.28 7.60 -20.75
C ASP A 132 -1.77 8.82 -19.94
N LEU A 133 -3.05 9.13 -20.01
CA LEU A 133 -3.73 10.05 -19.11
C LEU A 133 -4.19 9.27 -17.85
N PRO A 134 -3.79 9.66 -16.64
CA PRO A 134 -4.29 9.04 -15.43
C PRO A 134 -5.81 9.23 -15.30
N ALA A 135 -6.55 8.14 -15.12
CA ALA A 135 -7.99 8.13 -14.85
C ALA A 135 -8.30 7.28 -13.61
N ALA A 136 -9.25 7.75 -12.80
CA ALA A 136 -9.71 7.00 -11.62
C ALA A 136 -11.04 6.30 -11.91
N VAL A 137 -11.10 5.01 -11.63
CA VAL A 137 -12.36 4.27 -11.50
C VAL A 137 -12.68 4.16 -10.01
N VAL A 138 -13.93 4.42 -9.63
CA VAL A 138 -14.33 4.62 -8.23
C VAL A 138 -15.66 3.92 -7.96
N VAL A 139 -15.72 3.17 -6.87
CA VAL A 139 -16.95 2.69 -6.25
C VAL A 139 -17.25 3.58 -5.06
N GLN A 140 -18.40 4.23 -5.06
CA GLN A 140 -18.85 5.05 -3.93
C GLN A 140 -19.32 4.17 -2.78
N ARG A 141 -19.25 4.72 -1.56
CA ARG A 141 -19.84 4.09 -0.38
C ARG A 141 -21.34 4.35 -0.39
N ASN A 142 -22.13 3.34 -0.03
CA ASN A 142 -23.58 3.48 0.10
C ASN A 142 -23.94 4.66 1.01
N GLY A 143 -24.89 5.49 0.57
CA GLY A 143 -25.36 6.66 1.30
C GLY A 143 -24.41 7.87 1.25
N THR A 144 -23.39 7.84 0.40
CA THR A 144 -22.53 9.01 0.13
C THR A 144 -22.65 9.44 -1.32
N SER A 145 -22.55 10.75 -1.57
CA SER A 145 -22.55 11.33 -2.92
C SER A 145 -21.29 12.17 -3.08
N VAL A 146 -20.34 11.68 -3.87
CA VAL A 146 -19.05 12.33 -4.07
C VAL A 146 -18.91 12.62 -5.55
N THR A 147 -18.72 13.88 -5.93
CA THR A 147 -18.71 14.23 -7.37
C THR A 147 -17.33 14.02 -8.00
N GLU A 148 -17.30 13.94 -9.33
CA GLU A 148 -16.04 13.90 -10.08
C GLU A 148 -15.19 15.15 -9.79
N GLU A 149 -15.79 16.34 -9.75
CA GLU A 149 -15.10 17.60 -9.49
C GLU A 149 -14.45 17.64 -8.11
N GLU A 150 -15.13 17.08 -7.09
CA GLU A 150 -14.60 16.99 -5.74
C GLU A 150 -13.37 16.07 -5.65
N LEU A 151 -13.35 15.00 -6.44
CA LEU A 151 -12.23 14.05 -6.51
C LEU A 151 -11.08 14.60 -7.35
N LEU A 152 -11.37 15.25 -8.48
CA LEU A 152 -10.35 15.94 -9.28
C LEU A 152 -9.63 16.99 -8.44
N LYS A 153 -10.37 17.90 -7.79
CA LYS A 153 -9.80 18.94 -6.91
C LYS A 153 -9.02 18.34 -5.74
N LEU A 154 -9.48 17.24 -5.17
CA LEU A 154 -8.77 16.55 -4.10
C LEU A 154 -7.41 16.05 -4.56
N VAL A 155 -7.38 15.36 -5.70
CA VAL A 155 -6.15 14.77 -6.24
C VAL A 155 -5.21 15.87 -6.68
N GLU A 156 -5.68 16.89 -7.40
CA GLU A 156 -4.88 18.03 -7.84
C GLU A 156 -4.16 18.77 -6.70
N LYS A 157 -4.80 18.89 -5.53
CA LYS A 157 -4.17 19.47 -4.33
C LYS A 157 -3.11 18.56 -3.70
N SER A 158 -3.20 17.26 -3.97
CA SER A 158 -2.44 16.23 -3.25
C SER A 158 -1.26 15.67 -4.04
N VAL A 159 -1.17 15.93 -5.35
CA VAL A 159 -0.16 15.32 -6.25
C VAL A 159 0.48 16.33 -7.21
N PRO A 160 1.72 16.08 -7.68
CA PRO A 160 2.35 16.86 -8.76
C PRO A 160 1.56 16.84 -10.08
N ASP A 161 1.80 17.80 -10.97
CA ASP A 161 1.00 18.01 -12.19
C ASP A 161 0.86 16.77 -13.09
N TYR A 162 1.95 16.03 -13.28
CA TYR A 162 1.97 14.82 -14.12
C TYR A 162 1.18 13.63 -13.54
N LYS A 163 0.72 13.71 -12.27
CA LYS A 163 -0.12 12.69 -11.61
C LYS A 163 -1.60 13.08 -11.53
N LYS A 164 -1.97 14.26 -12.07
CA LYS A 164 -3.36 14.71 -12.07
C LYS A 164 -4.22 13.80 -12.96
N LEU A 165 -5.48 13.62 -12.56
CA LEU A 165 -6.42 12.72 -13.23
C LEU A 165 -6.99 13.34 -14.52
N ARG A 166 -6.13 13.64 -15.49
CA ARG A 166 -6.51 14.25 -16.77
C ARG A 166 -7.37 13.34 -17.64
N GLY A 167 -7.33 12.03 -17.38
CA GLY A 167 -8.23 11.04 -17.98
C GLY A 167 -9.61 11.00 -17.33
N GLY A 168 -9.86 11.78 -16.28
CA GLY A 168 -11.17 11.90 -15.62
C GLY A 168 -11.42 10.92 -14.48
N VAL A 169 -12.62 11.00 -13.91
CA VAL A 169 -13.11 10.08 -12.86
C VAL A 169 -14.37 9.38 -13.34
N TYR A 170 -14.45 8.08 -13.10
CA TYR A 170 -15.53 7.22 -13.55
C TYR A 170 -16.10 6.42 -12.38
N PHE A 171 -17.41 6.55 -12.17
CA PHE A 171 -18.11 5.81 -11.12
C PHE A 171 -18.66 4.50 -11.66
N VAL A 172 -18.50 3.43 -10.89
CA VAL A 172 -18.98 2.08 -11.20
C VAL A 172 -19.61 1.46 -9.96
N ASP A 173 -20.54 0.52 -10.15
CA ASP A 173 -21.21 -0.15 -9.03
C ASP A 173 -20.25 -1.10 -8.29
N ASP A 174 -19.39 -1.81 -9.02
CA ASP A 174 -18.40 -2.73 -8.44
C ASP A 174 -17.18 -2.92 -9.37
N PHE A 175 -16.08 -3.42 -8.81
CA PHE A 175 -14.87 -3.75 -9.53
C PHE A 175 -14.89 -5.18 -10.10
N PRO A 176 -14.30 -5.43 -11.28
CA PRO A 176 -13.99 -6.79 -11.70
C PRO A 176 -12.94 -7.41 -10.76
N MET A 177 -13.34 -8.45 -10.02
CA MET A 177 -12.48 -9.12 -9.03
C MET A 177 -11.94 -10.47 -9.51
N THR A 178 -10.83 -10.91 -8.92
CA THR A 178 -10.39 -12.31 -8.97
C THR A 178 -11.24 -13.16 -8.02
N PRO A 179 -11.24 -14.50 -8.16
CA PRO A 179 -11.88 -15.38 -7.16
C PRO A 179 -11.37 -15.17 -5.73
N SER A 180 -10.15 -14.64 -5.58
CA SER A 180 -9.53 -14.31 -4.29
C SER A 180 -9.85 -12.88 -3.79
N GLY A 181 -10.78 -12.16 -4.42
CA GLY A 181 -11.18 -10.81 -4.00
C GLY A 181 -10.16 -9.70 -4.30
N LYS A 182 -9.28 -9.88 -5.30
CA LYS A 182 -8.35 -8.82 -5.74
C LYS A 182 -8.88 -8.11 -6.99
N ILE A 183 -8.68 -6.79 -7.08
CA ILE A 183 -9.04 -6.01 -8.28
C ILE A 183 -8.27 -6.50 -9.51
N ARG A 184 -8.98 -6.84 -10.58
CA ARG A 184 -8.40 -7.20 -11.89
C ARG A 184 -8.06 -5.95 -12.70
N LYS A 185 -6.93 -5.34 -12.40
CA LYS A 185 -6.45 -4.10 -13.05
C LYS A 185 -6.58 -4.06 -14.59
N PRO A 186 -6.29 -5.15 -15.35
CA PRO A 186 -6.48 -5.13 -16.81
C PRO A 186 -7.93 -4.87 -17.23
N LYS A 187 -8.90 -5.53 -16.59
CA LYS A 187 -10.33 -5.32 -16.85
C LYS A 187 -10.80 -3.93 -16.42
N VAL A 188 -10.23 -3.39 -15.35
CA VAL A 188 -10.48 -2.00 -14.94
C VAL A 188 -9.98 -1.02 -15.99
N LYS A 189 -8.81 -1.27 -16.60
CA LYS A 189 -8.28 -0.43 -17.68
C LYS A 189 -9.21 -0.45 -18.89
N GLU A 190 -9.67 -1.63 -19.31
CA GLU A 190 -10.66 -1.78 -20.39
C GLU A 190 -11.95 -0.99 -20.10
N LEU A 191 -12.48 -1.12 -18.88
CA LEU A 191 -13.67 -0.39 -18.43
C LEU A 191 -13.47 1.12 -18.46
N ALA A 192 -12.33 1.61 -17.94
CA ALA A 192 -12.02 3.04 -17.93
C ALA A 192 -11.88 3.61 -19.36
N ILE A 193 -11.23 2.88 -20.27
CA ILE A 193 -11.12 3.28 -21.68
C ILE A 193 -12.50 3.36 -22.33
N SER A 194 -13.38 2.38 -22.08
CA SER A 194 -14.75 2.39 -22.58
C SER A 194 -15.53 3.62 -22.09
N LEU A 195 -15.47 3.91 -20.79
CA LEU A 195 -16.18 5.05 -20.19
C LEU A 195 -15.59 6.39 -20.64
N TYR A 196 -14.27 6.46 -20.83
CA TYR A 196 -13.60 7.62 -21.41
C TYR A 196 -14.10 7.91 -22.82
N ASN A 197 -14.09 6.92 -23.70
CA ASN A 197 -14.54 7.08 -25.09
C ASN A 197 -16.02 7.50 -25.17
N ALA A 198 -16.89 6.90 -24.34
CA ALA A 198 -18.31 7.27 -24.28
C ALA A 198 -18.49 8.74 -23.84
N LYS A 199 -17.75 9.19 -22.82
CA LYS A 199 -17.80 10.57 -22.34
C LYS A 199 -17.31 11.58 -23.38
N GLN A 200 -16.32 11.22 -24.18
CA GLN A 200 -15.80 12.09 -25.24
C GLN A 200 -16.76 12.18 -26.43
N ALA A 201 -17.48 11.09 -26.75
CA ALA A 201 -18.51 11.10 -27.80
C ALA A 201 -19.69 12.03 -27.46
N HIS A 202 -20.05 12.18 -26.19
CA HIS A 202 -21.11 13.09 -25.73
C HIS A 202 -20.73 14.58 -25.67
N LYS A 203 -19.46 14.93 -25.92
CA LYS A 203 -18.98 16.33 -25.97
C LYS A 203 -18.98 16.91 -27.39
N LEU A 204 -19.21 16.08 -28.41
CA LEU A 204 -19.35 16.46 -29.82
C LEU A 204 -20.83 16.65 -30.15
#